data_AF-A0A0F7N916-F1
#
_entry.id   AF-A0A0F7N916-F1
#
_cell.length_a   1.000
_cell.length_b   1.000
_cell.length_c   1.000
_cell.angle_alpha   90.00
_cell.angle_beta   90.00
_cell.angle_gamma   90.00
#
_symmetry.space_group_name_H-M   'P 1'
#
loop_
_entity.id
_entity.type
_entity.pdbx_description
1 polymer ?
#
loop_
_entity_poly.entity_id
_entity_poly.type
_entity_poly.pdbx_seq_one_letter_code
_entity_poly.pdbx_strand_id
1 'polypeptide(L)'
;MTQHARHRARGRLGAALGQWRQPPEFRVPPPQLDPAQTAWVAEVLAEVEAAEALAAAASSADAGTDTDAGTDAAGTGTAGAAGPAATGAGAGAGALVGAATGIWRALRKLDQDAGTLSPADLRQVRLQVRASRQALAEDGLEIQEHDGEPFDTGLSLEALVFQEDPELTREVVLETVRPSVYFRGRRIQMGQVIVGRPPQDPGDETTKETPE
;
A
#
# COMPACT_ATOMS: atom_id res chain seq x y z
N MET A 1 -9.62 -28.18 -16.83
CA MET A 1 -8.20 -28.39 -16.47
C MET A 1 -7.42 -27.09 -16.71
N THR A 2 -7.38 -26.25 -15.67
CA THR A 2 -7.07 -24.81 -15.76
C THR A 2 -5.57 -24.55 -15.80
N GLN A 3 -5.18 -23.52 -16.57
CA GLN A 3 -3.81 -23.19 -16.98
C GLN A 3 -2.84 -22.94 -15.80
N HIS A 4 -3.36 -22.57 -14.62
CA HIS A 4 -2.56 -22.32 -13.41
C HIS A 4 -1.99 -23.57 -12.74
N ALA A 5 -2.69 -24.72 -12.77
CA ALA A 5 -2.17 -25.97 -12.21
C ALA A 5 -0.91 -26.46 -12.97
N ARG A 6 -0.84 -26.17 -14.28
CA ARG A 6 0.28 -26.55 -15.15
C ARG A 6 1.55 -25.72 -14.90
N HIS A 7 1.44 -24.50 -14.39
CA HIS A 7 2.61 -23.65 -14.11
C HIS A 7 3.28 -24.03 -12.78
N ARG A 8 2.52 -24.35 -11.73
CA ARG A 8 3.09 -24.79 -10.44
C ARG A 8 3.76 -26.17 -10.52
N ALA A 9 3.17 -27.11 -11.27
CA ALA A 9 3.76 -28.43 -11.49
C ALA A 9 5.09 -28.40 -12.28
N ARG A 10 5.20 -27.50 -13.26
CA ARG A 10 6.45 -27.32 -14.06
C ARG A 10 7.60 -26.71 -13.25
N GLY A 11 7.31 -25.83 -12.28
CA GLY A 11 8.35 -25.23 -11.42
C GLY A 11 9.02 -26.23 -10.47
N ARG A 12 8.25 -27.16 -9.88
CA ARG A 12 8.80 -28.21 -8.99
C ARG A 12 9.64 -29.25 -9.75
N LEU A 13 9.22 -29.63 -10.96
CA LEU A 13 10.01 -30.50 -11.84
C LEU A 13 11.32 -29.83 -12.31
N GLY A 14 11.29 -28.53 -12.62
CA GLY A 14 12.48 -27.76 -13.00
C GLY A 14 13.49 -27.59 -11.86
N ALA A 15 13.01 -27.35 -10.63
CA ALA A 15 13.86 -27.27 -9.44
C ALA A 15 14.54 -28.62 -9.11
N ALA A 16 13.81 -29.73 -9.24
CA ALA A 16 14.37 -31.07 -9.04
C ALA A 16 15.42 -31.44 -10.12
N LEU A 17 15.18 -31.08 -11.39
CA LEU A 17 16.13 -31.31 -12.49
C LEU A 17 17.35 -30.37 -12.43
N GLY A 18 17.20 -29.15 -11.90
CA GLY A 18 18.30 -28.19 -11.71
C GLY A 18 19.35 -28.68 -10.70
N GLN A 19 18.93 -29.42 -9.68
CA GLN A 19 19.84 -30.01 -8.68
C GLN A 19 20.73 -31.11 -9.25
N TRP A 20 20.35 -31.75 -10.36
CA TRP A 20 21.15 -32.82 -10.98
C TRP A 20 22.41 -32.28 -11.67
N ARG A 21 22.42 -30.99 -12.02
CA ARG A 21 23.60 -30.29 -12.57
C ARG A 21 24.66 -29.98 -11.50
N GLN A 22 24.28 -30.01 -10.23
CA GLN A 22 25.18 -29.75 -9.12
C GLN A 22 25.83 -31.08 -8.64
N PRO A 23 27.11 -31.03 -8.25
CA PRO A 23 27.78 -32.14 -7.56
C PRO A 23 26.96 -32.63 -6.35
N PRO A 24 27.02 -33.92 -6.00
CA PRO A 24 26.16 -34.52 -4.98
C PRO A 24 26.27 -33.83 -3.61
N GLU A 25 27.44 -33.28 -3.27
CA GLU A 25 27.69 -32.51 -2.05
C GLU A 25 26.93 -31.17 -1.97
N PHE A 26 26.43 -30.64 -3.09
CA PHE A 26 25.64 -29.38 -3.14
C PHE A 26 24.14 -29.62 -3.37
N ARG A 27 23.70 -30.88 -3.36
CA ARG A 27 22.27 -31.20 -3.48
C ARG A 27 21.62 -31.05 -2.11
N VAL A 28 20.55 -30.26 -2.06
CA VAL A 28 19.76 -30.10 -0.84
C VAL A 28 18.95 -31.38 -0.64
N PRO A 29 19.18 -32.15 0.44
CA PRO A 29 18.34 -33.31 0.73
C PRO A 29 16.90 -32.85 1.00
N PRO A 30 15.90 -33.67 0.63
CA PRO A 30 14.52 -33.34 0.97
C PRO A 30 14.38 -33.19 2.48
N PRO A 31 13.59 -32.22 2.97
CA PRO A 31 13.34 -32.09 4.39
C PRO A 31 12.71 -33.39 4.90
N GLN A 32 13.29 -33.97 5.94
CA GLN A 32 12.73 -35.14 6.60
C GLN A 32 11.58 -34.63 7.47
N LEU A 33 10.36 -34.72 6.93
CA LEU A 33 9.15 -34.46 7.72
C LEU A 33 8.79 -35.71 8.51
N ASP A 34 8.49 -35.53 9.79
CA ASP A 34 7.90 -36.61 10.57
C ASP A 34 6.44 -36.88 10.11
N PRO A 35 5.82 -38.01 10.52
CA PRO A 35 4.46 -38.34 10.11
C PRO A 35 3.41 -37.30 10.52
N ALA A 36 3.59 -36.64 11.66
CA ALA A 36 2.66 -35.61 12.15
C ALA A 36 2.79 -34.32 11.34
N GLN A 37 4.01 -33.91 11.01
CA GLN A 37 4.29 -32.80 10.11
C GLN A 37 3.74 -33.06 8.70
N THR A 38 3.84 -34.30 8.21
CA THR A 38 3.29 -34.70 6.91
C THR A 38 1.77 -34.57 6.89
N ALA A 39 1.10 -35.01 7.97
CA ALA A 39 -0.35 -34.87 8.12
C ALA A 39 -0.78 -33.41 8.18
N TRP A 40 -0.09 -32.59 8.97
CA TRP A 40 -0.36 -31.15 9.07
C TRP A 40 -0.18 -30.42 7.74
N VAL A 41 0.90 -30.70 6.99
CA VAL A 41 1.11 -30.11 5.66
C VAL A 41 0.00 -30.54 4.69
N ALA A 42 -0.45 -31.80 4.75
CA ALA A 42 -1.53 -32.28 3.90
C ALA A 42 -2.86 -31.57 4.20
N GLU A 43 -3.16 -31.32 5.48
CA GLU A 43 -4.35 -30.58 5.92
C GLU A 43 -4.33 -29.13 5.42
N VAL A 44 -3.21 -28.42 5.62
CA VAL A 44 -3.04 -27.03 5.15
C VAL A 44 -3.15 -26.94 3.63
N LEU A 45 -2.59 -27.91 2.89
CA LEU A 45 -2.70 -27.93 1.43
C LEU A 45 -4.15 -28.18 0.97
N ALA A 46 -4.90 -29.05 1.66
CA ALA A 46 -6.30 -29.30 1.36
C ALA A 46 -7.17 -28.06 1.62
N GLU A 47 -6.88 -27.30 2.70
CA GLU A 47 -7.56 -26.03 3.00
C GLU A 47 -7.30 -24.99 1.90
N VAL A 48 -6.06 -24.85 1.45
CA VAL A 48 -5.70 -23.94 0.35
C VAL A 48 -6.38 -24.35 -0.95
N GLU A 49 -6.43 -25.64 -1.29
CA GLU A 49 -7.11 -26.12 -2.50
C GLU A 49 -8.62 -25.88 -2.45
N ALA A 50 -9.25 -26.07 -1.28
CA ALA A 50 -10.66 -25.75 -1.06
C ALA A 50 -10.95 -24.24 -1.21
N ALA A 51 -10.08 -23.40 -0.66
CA ALA A 51 -10.17 -21.94 -0.80
C ALA A 51 -10.00 -21.50 -2.27
N GLU A 52 -9.05 -22.08 -3.00
CA GLU A 52 -8.86 -21.83 -4.43
C GLU A 52 -10.07 -22.28 -5.26
N ALA A 53 -10.70 -23.42 -4.91
CA ALA A 53 -11.91 -23.89 -5.58
C ALA A 53 -13.11 -22.96 -5.34
N LEU A 54 -13.27 -22.45 -4.11
CA LEU A 54 -14.34 -21.50 -3.76
C LEU A 54 -14.14 -20.16 -4.47
N ALA A 55 -12.90 -19.66 -4.55
CA ALA A 55 -12.56 -18.46 -5.31
C ALA A 55 -12.80 -18.62 -6.83
N ALA A 56 -12.49 -19.80 -7.39
CA ALA A 56 -12.77 -20.11 -8.79
C ALA A 56 -14.28 -20.17 -9.09
N ALA A 57 -15.08 -20.70 -8.16
CA ALA A 57 -16.54 -20.73 -8.27
C ALA A 57 -17.18 -19.33 -8.16
N ALA A 58 -16.65 -18.47 -7.28
CA ALA A 58 -17.09 -17.07 -7.20
C ALA A 58 -16.78 -16.29 -8.49
N SER A 59 -15.62 -16.54 -9.08
CA SER A 59 -15.19 -15.88 -10.33
C SER A 59 -15.99 -16.32 -11.56
N SER A 60 -16.58 -17.53 -11.56
CA SER A 60 -17.41 -18.01 -12.66
C SER A 60 -18.88 -17.59 -12.55
N ALA A 61 -19.35 -17.22 -11.36
CA ALA A 61 -20.69 -16.65 -11.17
C ALA A 61 -20.80 -15.21 -11.70
N ASP A 62 -19.72 -14.44 -11.65
CA ASP A 62 -19.69 -13.04 -12.08
C ASP A 62 -19.56 -12.87 -13.62
N ALA A 63 -19.26 -13.94 -14.35
CA ALA A 63 -19.14 -13.94 -15.82
C ALA A 63 -20.48 -14.18 -16.56
N GLY A 64 -21.60 -14.29 -15.83
CA GLY A 64 -22.90 -14.74 -16.35
C GLY A 64 -23.94 -13.65 -16.64
N THR A 65 -23.64 -12.37 -16.42
CA THR A 65 -24.65 -11.30 -16.61
C THR A 65 -24.10 -10.22 -17.53
N ASP A 66 -24.19 -10.43 -18.83
CA ASP A 66 -24.35 -9.34 -19.81
C ASP A 66 -24.55 -9.91 -21.22
N THR A 67 -25.81 -10.05 -21.62
CA THR A 67 -26.25 -9.93 -23.02
C THR A 67 -27.74 -9.61 -23.01
N ASP A 68 -28.08 -8.32 -23.11
CA ASP A 68 -28.84 -7.86 -24.27
C ASP A 68 -28.70 -6.34 -24.42
N ALA A 69 -28.26 -5.94 -25.61
CA ALA A 69 -28.12 -4.56 -26.02
C ALA A 69 -29.02 -4.35 -27.24
N GLY A 70 -29.93 -3.38 -27.16
CA GLY A 70 -30.70 -2.97 -28.32
C GLY A 70 -31.59 -1.74 -28.12
N THR A 71 -31.01 -0.58 -28.48
CA THR A 71 -31.57 0.39 -29.45
C THR A 71 -32.20 1.69 -28.93
N ASP A 72 -31.48 2.77 -29.24
CA ASP A 72 -31.83 4.15 -29.66
C ASP A 72 -32.99 4.93 -29.02
N ALA A 73 -32.71 6.16 -28.58
CA ALA A 73 -33.03 7.37 -29.35
C ALA A 73 -32.57 8.67 -28.65
N ALA A 74 -32.33 9.68 -29.47
CA ALA A 74 -31.84 11.03 -29.16
C ALA A 74 -32.80 11.91 -28.33
N GLY A 75 -32.25 12.92 -27.65
CA GLY A 75 -33.00 14.14 -27.31
C GLY A 75 -32.56 14.92 -26.06
N THR A 76 -31.72 15.93 -26.28
CA THR A 76 -31.75 17.30 -25.68
C THR A 76 -31.61 17.53 -24.16
N GLY A 77 -30.43 18.05 -23.80
CA GLY A 77 -30.09 19.12 -22.84
C GLY A 77 -30.87 19.34 -21.54
N THR A 78 -30.13 19.42 -20.42
CA THR A 78 -30.11 20.59 -19.49
C THR A 78 -29.04 20.39 -18.41
N ALA A 79 -28.49 21.51 -17.94
CA ALA A 79 -27.52 21.59 -16.85
C ALA A 79 -28.12 21.24 -15.48
N GLY A 80 -27.31 20.67 -14.58
CA GLY A 80 -27.58 20.69 -13.14
C GLY A 80 -27.21 19.43 -12.35
N ALA A 81 -26.28 19.61 -11.41
CA ALA A 81 -26.17 18.94 -10.10
C ALA A 81 -25.89 17.42 -9.97
N ALA A 82 -24.70 17.13 -9.45
CA ALA A 82 -24.38 16.21 -8.36
C ALA A 82 -25.12 14.85 -8.20
N GLY A 83 -24.40 13.77 -8.55
CA GLY A 83 -24.28 12.49 -7.80
C GLY A 83 -25.29 11.37 -8.11
N PRO A 84 -25.02 10.10 -7.75
CA PRO A 84 -23.74 9.42 -7.52
C PRO A 84 -23.58 8.19 -8.44
N ALA A 85 -22.59 8.21 -9.34
CA ALA A 85 -22.17 7.03 -10.09
C ALA A 85 -20.75 6.65 -9.66
N ALA A 86 -20.60 5.94 -8.53
CA ALA A 86 -19.30 5.45 -8.07
C ALA A 86 -19.40 4.30 -7.05
N THR A 87 -20.18 3.25 -7.32
CA THR A 87 -20.30 2.13 -6.35
C THR A 87 -19.14 1.12 -6.43
N GLY A 88 -18.26 1.20 -7.44
CA GLY A 88 -17.03 0.37 -7.53
C GLY A 88 -15.71 1.10 -7.25
N ALA A 89 -15.67 2.43 -7.45
CA ALA A 89 -14.43 3.21 -7.36
C ALA A 89 -13.96 3.47 -5.92
N GLY A 90 -14.89 3.49 -4.95
CA GLY A 90 -14.58 3.73 -3.54
C GLY A 90 -13.83 2.56 -2.87
N ALA A 91 -14.19 1.33 -3.23
CA ALA A 91 -13.53 0.13 -2.70
C ALA A 91 -12.07 0.02 -3.19
N GLY A 92 -11.83 0.33 -4.46
CA GLY A 92 -10.48 0.35 -5.04
C GLY A 92 -9.60 1.45 -4.47
N ALA A 93 -10.14 2.66 -4.26
CA ALA A 93 -9.40 3.77 -3.67
C ALA A 93 -8.96 3.48 -2.22
N GLY A 94 -9.85 2.91 -1.40
CA GLY A 94 -9.50 2.51 -0.03
C GLY A 94 -8.40 1.45 0.03
N ALA A 95 -8.45 0.44 -0.85
CA ALA A 95 -7.41 -0.58 -0.95
C ALA A 95 -6.06 0.02 -1.39
N LEU A 96 -6.09 0.96 -2.34
CA LEU A 96 -4.89 1.65 -2.82
C LEU A 96 -4.26 2.53 -1.74
N VAL A 97 -5.07 3.26 -0.99
CA VAL A 97 -4.62 4.01 0.19
C VAL A 97 -4.01 3.07 1.22
N GLY A 98 -4.66 1.94 1.53
CA GLY A 98 -4.14 0.95 2.46
C GLY A 98 -2.78 0.39 2.03
N ALA A 99 -2.63 0.05 0.74
CA ALA A 99 -1.37 -0.41 0.16
C ALA A 99 -0.29 0.68 0.22
N ALA A 100 -0.62 1.92 -0.16
CA ALA A 100 0.28 3.05 -0.11
C ALA A 100 0.82 3.30 1.31
N THR A 101 -0.08 3.43 2.29
CA THR A 101 0.30 3.63 3.69
C THR A 101 1.09 2.44 4.24
N GLY A 102 0.73 1.20 3.86
CA GLY A 102 1.43 -0.01 4.27
C GLY A 102 2.87 -0.06 3.76
N ILE A 103 3.09 0.26 2.49
CA ILE A 103 4.42 0.35 1.88
C ILE A 103 5.26 1.45 2.55
N TRP A 104 4.68 2.63 2.77
CA TRP A 104 5.35 3.74 3.45
C TRP A 104 5.82 3.35 4.85
N ARG A 105 4.95 2.75 5.67
CA ARG A 105 5.32 2.27 7.01
C ARG A 105 6.38 1.17 6.95
N ALA A 106 6.27 0.24 6.01
CA ALA A 106 7.25 -0.82 5.86
C ALA A 106 8.65 -0.26 5.54
N LEU A 107 8.73 0.74 4.65
CA LEU A 107 10.01 1.40 4.34
C LEU A 107 10.59 2.12 5.57
N ARG A 108 9.80 2.96 6.28
CA ARG A 108 10.27 3.62 7.51
C ARG A 108 10.75 2.62 8.55
N LYS A 109 10.00 1.53 8.76
CA LYS A 109 10.40 0.48 9.69
C LYS A 109 11.71 -0.19 9.27
N LEU A 110 11.88 -0.52 7.99
CA LEU A 110 13.11 -1.12 7.47
C LEU A 110 14.32 -0.18 7.54
N ASP A 111 14.11 1.13 7.59
CA ASP A 111 15.18 2.11 7.75
C ASP A 111 15.56 2.33 9.23
N GLN A 112 14.62 2.08 10.16
CA GLN A 112 14.85 2.16 11.62
C GLN A 112 15.34 0.85 12.25
N ASP A 113 14.83 -0.31 11.81
CA ASP A 113 15.07 -1.61 12.43
C ASP A 113 16.02 -2.49 11.60
N ALA A 114 17.25 -2.69 12.11
CA ALA A 114 18.21 -3.65 11.56
C ALA A 114 18.39 -4.93 12.40
N GLY A 115 17.70 -5.04 13.54
CA GLY A 115 18.08 -6.01 14.58
C GLY A 115 17.49 -7.41 14.45
N THR A 116 16.38 -7.60 13.71
CA THR A 116 15.61 -8.86 13.76
C THR A 116 15.94 -9.84 12.63
N LEU A 117 16.58 -9.37 11.57
CA LEU A 117 16.83 -10.12 10.34
C LEU A 117 18.32 -10.08 10.02
N SER A 118 18.80 -11.07 9.26
CA SER A 118 20.16 -11.01 8.73
C SER A 118 20.33 -9.79 7.80
N PRO A 119 21.54 -9.23 7.65
CA PRO A 119 21.76 -8.11 6.72
C PRO A 119 21.38 -8.43 5.27
N ALA A 120 21.54 -9.69 4.85
CA ALA A 120 21.16 -10.14 3.51
C ALA A 120 19.63 -10.16 3.34
N ASP A 121 18.90 -10.68 4.32
CA ASP A 121 17.44 -10.72 4.30
C ASP A 121 16.85 -9.32 4.35
N LEU A 122 17.38 -8.43 5.21
CA LEU A 122 16.96 -7.02 5.24
C LEU A 122 17.12 -6.35 3.88
N ARG A 123 18.26 -6.54 3.23
CA ARG A 123 18.50 -5.99 1.89
C ARG A 123 17.48 -6.54 0.89
N GLN A 124 17.19 -7.83 0.94
CA GLN A 124 16.25 -8.46 0.03
C GLN A 124 14.82 -7.97 0.26
N VAL A 125 14.37 -7.89 1.51
CA VAL A 125 13.06 -7.33 1.87
C VAL A 125 12.95 -5.87 1.44
N ARG A 126 13.96 -5.05 1.72
CA ARG A 126 14.00 -3.65 1.29
C ARG A 126 13.91 -3.51 -0.23
N LEU A 127 14.63 -4.36 -0.97
CA LEU A 127 14.55 -4.39 -2.43
C LEU A 127 13.14 -4.72 -2.91
N GLN A 128 12.51 -5.75 -2.31
CA GLN A 128 11.16 -6.17 -2.68
C GLN A 128 10.12 -5.07 -2.41
N VAL A 129 10.15 -4.43 -1.24
CA VAL A 129 9.22 -3.34 -0.91
C VAL A 129 9.40 -2.15 -1.85
N ARG A 130 10.64 -1.80 -2.18
CA ARG A 130 10.94 -0.74 -3.16
C ARG A 130 10.45 -1.09 -4.56
N ALA A 131 10.63 -2.33 -5.00
CA ALA A 131 10.12 -2.81 -6.29
C ALA A 131 8.59 -2.73 -6.35
N SER A 132 7.89 -3.14 -5.28
CA SER A 132 6.43 -2.99 -5.20
C SER A 132 5.98 -1.53 -5.24
N ARG A 133 6.68 -0.63 -4.52
CA ARG A 133 6.42 0.82 -4.58
C ARG A 133 6.59 1.35 -6.00
N GLN A 134 7.68 0.96 -6.66
CA GLN A 134 8.00 1.40 -8.01
C GLN A 134 6.95 0.96 -9.03
N ALA A 135 6.52 -0.31 -8.98
CA ALA A 135 5.48 -0.83 -9.87
C ALA A 135 4.15 -0.07 -9.71
N LEU A 136 3.78 0.31 -8.48
CA LEU A 136 2.58 1.12 -8.24
C LEU A 136 2.77 2.58 -8.71
N ALA A 137 3.97 3.14 -8.55
CA ALA A 137 4.29 4.47 -9.05
C ALA A 137 4.21 4.55 -10.57
N GLU A 138 4.63 3.50 -11.28
CA GLU A 138 4.50 3.38 -12.73
C GLU A 138 3.03 3.35 -13.19
N ASP A 139 2.09 2.88 -12.35
CA ASP A 139 0.64 2.97 -12.60
C ASP A 139 0.01 4.30 -12.12
N GLY A 140 0.85 5.22 -11.60
CA GLY A 140 0.47 6.57 -11.20
C GLY A 140 0.14 6.73 -9.71
N LEU A 141 0.54 5.81 -8.83
CA LEU A 141 0.45 5.99 -7.38
C LEU A 141 1.62 6.83 -6.85
N GLU A 142 1.33 7.95 -6.23
CA GLU A 142 2.33 8.82 -5.61
C GLU A 142 2.10 8.88 -4.10
N ILE A 143 3.18 8.65 -3.35
CA ILE A 143 3.20 8.74 -1.88
C ILE A 143 4.15 9.87 -1.53
N GLN A 144 3.62 10.93 -0.95
CA GLN A 144 4.36 12.12 -0.57
C GLN A 144 4.50 12.21 0.95
N GLU A 145 5.74 12.37 1.39
CA GLU A 145 6.14 12.64 2.77
C GLU A 145 6.58 14.09 2.86
N HIS A 146 6.32 14.72 4.00
CA HIS A 146 6.47 16.16 4.18
C HIS A 146 7.51 16.51 5.25
N ASP A 147 8.27 15.54 5.77
CA ASP A 147 9.26 15.76 6.83
C ASP A 147 10.28 16.83 6.40
N GLY A 148 10.43 17.87 7.22
CA GLY A 148 11.33 19.00 6.98
C GLY A 148 10.82 20.04 5.97
N GLU A 149 9.64 19.86 5.38
CA GLU A 149 9.04 20.86 4.49
C GLU A 149 8.50 22.05 5.29
N PRO A 150 8.61 23.30 4.79
CA PRO A 150 7.96 24.45 5.41
C PRO A 150 6.45 24.23 5.49
N PHE A 151 5.85 24.51 6.64
CA PHE A 151 4.41 24.43 6.80
C PHE A 151 3.77 25.79 6.53
N ASP A 152 2.68 25.79 5.76
CA ASP A 152 1.82 26.96 5.55
C ASP A 152 0.36 26.49 5.66
N THR A 153 -0.50 27.29 6.27
CA THR A 153 -1.92 26.93 6.50
C THR A 153 -2.71 26.73 5.19
N GLY A 154 -2.21 27.26 4.07
CA GLY A 154 -2.74 27.04 2.73
C GLY A 154 -2.30 25.72 2.08
N LEU A 155 -1.36 24.99 2.70
CA LEU A 155 -1.02 23.65 2.23
C LEU A 155 -2.19 22.71 2.43
N SER A 156 -2.28 21.77 1.50
CA SER A 156 -3.20 20.65 1.54
C SER A 156 -2.69 19.58 2.52
N LEU A 157 -2.62 19.93 3.81
CA LEU A 157 -2.17 19.08 4.91
C LEU A 157 -3.05 19.31 6.14
N GLU A 158 -3.20 18.27 6.95
CA GLU A 158 -3.86 18.35 8.26
C GLU A 158 -2.80 18.38 9.36
N ALA A 159 -2.65 19.52 10.02
CA ALA A 159 -1.78 19.63 11.20
C ALA A 159 -2.50 19.03 12.42
N LEU A 160 -1.94 17.94 12.97
CA LEU A 160 -2.49 17.27 14.14
C LEU A 160 -2.08 17.97 15.44
N VAL A 161 -0.83 18.42 15.50
CA VAL A 161 -0.22 19.04 16.68
C VAL A 161 0.80 20.08 16.24
N PHE A 162 0.82 21.22 16.94
CA PHE A 162 1.91 22.19 16.88
C PHE A 162 2.81 22.02 18.10
N GLN A 163 4.12 21.84 17.88
CA GLN A 163 5.15 21.69 18.91
C GLN A 163 6.08 22.89 18.87
N GLU A 164 6.48 23.40 20.03
CA GLU A 164 7.46 24.48 20.11
C GLU A 164 8.87 23.91 19.97
N ASP A 165 9.64 24.50 19.07
CA ASP A 165 11.04 24.16 18.84
C ASP A 165 11.87 25.45 18.75
N PRO A 166 12.75 25.72 19.74
CA PRO A 166 13.58 26.92 19.76
C PRO A 166 14.63 26.97 18.64
N GLU A 167 14.90 25.86 17.96
CA GLU A 167 15.82 25.82 16.82
C GLU A 167 15.16 26.32 15.52
N LEU A 168 13.82 26.42 15.49
CA LEU A 168 13.07 26.85 14.34
C LEU A 168 12.88 28.36 14.29
N THR A 169 12.95 28.92 13.09
CA THR A 169 12.67 30.35 12.80
C THR A 169 11.33 30.57 12.10
N ARG A 170 10.67 29.48 11.68
CA ARG A 170 9.37 29.45 11.01
C ARG A 170 8.71 28.10 11.22
N GLU A 171 7.44 27.99 10.86
CA GLU A 171 6.72 26.72 10.92
C GLU A 171 7.26 25.72 9.90
N VAL A 172 7.57 24.51 10.36
CA VAL A 172 8.14 23.41 9.56
C VAL A 172 7.45 22.11 9.96
N VAL A 173 7.18 21.23 9.02
CA VAL A 173 6.70 19.88 9.32
C VAL A 173 7.82 19.09 10.00
N LEU A 174 7.65 18.75 11.28
CA LEU A 174 8.60 17.93 12.02
C LEU A 174 8.48 16.45 11.65
N GLU A 175 7.24 15.97 11.54
CA GLU A 175 6.97 14.57 11.27
C GLU A 175 5.67 14.38 10.50
N THR A 176 5.74 13.53 9.48
CA THR A 176 4.60 13.01 8.73
C THR A 176 4.04 11.80 9.47
N VAL A 177 2.88 11.98 10.09
CA VAL A 177 2.14 10.90 10.77
C VAL A 177 1.42 10.01 9.75
N ARG A 178 0.93 10.63 8.67
CA ARG A 178 0.29 9.96 7.54
C ARG A 178 0.69 10.65 6.24
N PRO A 179 1.12 9.91 5.21
CA PRO A 179 1.54 10.52 3.95
C PRO A 179 0.33 11.07 3.17
N SER A 180 0.58 12.04 2.32
CA SER A 180 -0.35 12.39 1.25
C SER A 180 -0.28 11.32 0.16
N VAL A 181 -1.42 10.87 -0.35
CA VAL A 181 -1.47 9.85 -1.42
C VAL A 181 -2.26 10.40 -2.60
N TYR A 182 -1.65 10.31 -3.78
CA TYR A 182 -2.25 10.67 -5.05
C TYR A 182 -2.30 9.45 -5.97
N PHE A 183 -3.36 9.34 -6.76
CA PHE A 183 -3.45 8.35 -7.82
C PHE A 183 -3.81 9.05 -9.13
N ARG A 184 -2.92 8.93 -10.11
CA ARG A 184 -3.03 9.56 -11.44
C ARG A 184 -3.29 11.06 -11.32
N GLY A 185 -2.51 11.73 -10.46
CA GLY A 185 -2.59 13.16 -10.17
C GLY A 185 -3.76 13.59 -9.28
N ARG A 186 -4.67 12.69 -8.90
CA ARG A 186 -5.78 13.00 -7.98
C ARG A 186 -5.43 12.61 -6.55
N ARG A 187 -5.54 13.54 -5.60
CA ARG A 187 -5.39 13.22 -4.18
C ARG A 187 -6.51 12.27 -3.72
N ILE A 188 -6.12 11.13 -3.16
CA ILE A 188 -7.01 10.13 -2.58
C ILE A 188 -6.84 10.02 -1.06
N GLN A 189 -5.76 10.56 -0.50
CA GLN A 189 -5.56 10.72 0.95
C GLN A 189 -4.86 12.04 1.26
N MET A 190 -5.39 12.77 2.25
CA MET A 190 -4.75 13.95 2.83
C MET A 190 -3.63 13.52 3.78
N GLY A 191 -2.47 14.17 3.69
CA GLY A 191 -1.38 13.99 4.64
C GLY A 191 -1.70 14.58 6.00
N GLN A 192 -1.23 13.93 7.06
CA GLN A 192 -1.35 14.38 8.44
C GLN A 192 0.03 14.57 9.04
N VAL A 193 0.27 15.71 9.67
CA VAL A 193 1.61 16.15 10.07
C VAL A 193 1.63 16.71 11.48
N ILE A 194 2.79 16.64 12.11
CA ILE A 194 3.16 17.39 13.30
C ILE A 194 4.00 18.57 12.84
N VAL A 195 3.64 19.77 13.26
CA VAL A 195 4.30 21.02 12.86
C VAL A 195 5.11 21.55 14.03
N GLY A 196 6.36 21.89 13.78
CA GLY A 196 7.22 22.63 14.68
C GLY A 196 7.03 24.11 14.44
N ARG A 197 6.93 24.90 15.49
CA ARG A 197 6.83 26.36 15.45
C ARG A 197 7.88 26.98 16.36
N PRO A 198 8.41 28.18 16.02
CA PRO A 198 9.25 28.92 16.94
C PRO A 198 8.50 29.19 18.26
N PRO A 199 9.21 29.28 19.40
CA PRO A 199 8.61 29.73 20.65
C PRO A 199 8.04 31.13 20.43
N GLN A 200 6.79 31.34 20.83
CA GLN A 200 6.20 32.67 20.80
C GLN A 200 6.78 33.44 21.99
N ASP A 201 7.45 34.56 21.74
CA ASP A 201 7.76 35.48 22.82
C ASP A 201 6.42 35.93 23.44
N PRO A 202 6.23 35.85 24.77
CA PRO A 202 4.99 36.22 25.44
C PRO A 202 4.70 37.76 25.41
N GLY A 203 5.23 38.49 24.42
CA GLY A 203 5.12 39.94 24.26
C GLY A 203 4.22 40.43 23.12
N ASP A 204 3.73 39.55 22.24
CA ASP A 204 2.84 39.92 21.12
C ASP A 204 1.35 39.73 21.44
N GLU A 205 0.98 39.78 22.73
CA GLU A 205 -0.38 40.10 23.12
C GLU A 205 -0.64 41.58 22.77
N THR A 206 -1.02 41.79 21.52
CA THR A 206 -1.54 43.06 21.02
C THR A 206 -2.72 43.47 21.90
N THR A 207 -2.44 44.37 22.84
CA THR A 207 -3.31 45.45 23.29
C THR A 207 -4.33 45.78 22.20
N LYS A 208 -5.52 45.18 22.29
CA LYS A 208 -6.72 45.82 21.76
C LYS A 208 -7.13 46.85 22.79
N GLU A 209 -6.55 48.03 22.63
CA GLU A 209 -7.04 49.27 23.22
C GLU A 209 -8.55 49.37 22.99
N THR A 210 -9.25 49.44 24.12
CA THR A 210 -10.59 50.00 24.29
C THR A 210 -10.69 51.38 23.62
N PRO A 211 -11.66 51.64 22.75
CA PRO A 211 -12.24 52.96 22.63
C PRO A 211 -13.48 53.08 23.53
N GLU A 212 -13.57 54.24 24.18
CA GLU A 212 -14.57 54.68 25.16
C GLU A 212 -16.05 54.53 24.74
#